data_AF-A0A5C7GKA9-F1
#
_entry.id   AF-A0A5C7GKA9-F1
#
_cell.length_a   1.000
_cell.length_b   1.000
_cell.length_c   1.000
_cell.angle_alpha   90.00
_cell.angle_beta   90.00
_cell.angle_gamma   90.00
#
_symmetry.space_group_name_H-M   'P 1'
#
loop_
_entity.id
_entity.type
_entity.pdbx_description
1 polymer ?
#
loop_
_entity_poly.entity_id
_entity_poly.type
_entity_poly.pdbx_seq_one_letter_code
_entity_poly.pdbx_strand_id
1 'polypeptide(L)'
;MIAFFRNPKKLIYLFFLFAFSLGFGQNDDFRIIPSLTDWIEEINNWPDSVYRQSRIKIYFDYEKDKDFIAVNDDSVLDSITDSTTRKTINKRVVVSEVQFHKNNYLYEHVTLKNIHFKNEFLVYNLRNHRLAYKNCVFDKLHQVRVIHTRFYLSYLDCEFNNMFQLNNPDEPLDLNFIRCTFNGTFQLSSADGVPNIEFSESVFNQNVLFGPNSEFNSLKVYNSIFNANFVFKNNQINNASEIISSKLNLFNIDGSSLPPANTYIPFNQISNKVALSYRDLENDYLANKENDFKNREDYDRLIASYAKLLSVYKTRSESESYNACYVEMRKKQTAYSKYILKNNRTFSNYTVYQLNRFMEIFSDYGTKPTKAIIFSIYVILLFALIYLFFPNTWDKHGKNRIINRYTFFLKYMNRKAGIHEVYLDDKKEDIMAYDEYKELVESSQKTVPKFFEATALPLYKWAISGTKISASILKRVDIMKGTWQEVPQKNRIWKSTVLICAFVIAAIYDIIIKILNALMLSINTFTTLGFGEIPIKGLPRYLAIIQGFIGWFMLTIFSVSLISQLLN
;
A
#
# COMPACT_ATOMS: atom_id res chain seq x y z
N MET A 1 -44.97 46.08 -40.28
CA MET A 1 -44.21 45.09 -41.07
C MET A 1 -45.04 44.47 -42.21
N ILE A 2 -45.96 45.21 -42.87
CA ILE A 2 -46.78 44.70 -44.01
C ILE A 2 -47.01 45.82 -45.04
N ALA A 3 -45.97 46.58 -45.39
CA ALA A 3 -46.08 47.63 -46.43
C ALA A 3 -44.88 47.70 -47.38
N PHE A 4 -43.99 46.70 -47.37
CA PHE A 4 -42.74 46.74 -48.13
C PHE A 4 -42.72 45.82 -49.38
N PHE A 5 -43.75 45.00 -49.60
CA PHE A 5 -43.77 43.95 -50.64
C PHE A 5 -44.69 44.27 -51.83
N ARG A 6 -44.55 45.44 -52.48
CA ARG A 6 -45.43 45.78 -53.62
C ARG A 6 -44.74 46.31 -54.88
N ASN A 7 -43.42 46.15 -55.03
CA ASN A 7 -42.73 46.61 -56.23
C ASN A 7 -41.69 45.60 -56.76
N PRO A 8 -41.98 44.87 -57.86
CA PRO A 8 -41.09 43.82 -58.38
C PRO A 8 -39.76 44.36 -58.93
N LYS A 9 -39.67 45.65 -59.26
CA LYS A 9 -38.41 46.28 -59.70
C LYS A 9 -37.41 46.55 -58.56
N LYS A 10 -37.88 46.68 -57.31
CA LYS A 10 -36.99 46.82 -56.14
C LYS A 10 -36.45 45.47 -55.64
N LEU A 11 -37.16 44.37 -55.91
CA LEU A 11 -36.69 43.02 -55.58
C LEU A 11 -35.48 42.60 -56.42
N ILE A 12 -35.44 43.00 -57.70
CA ILE A 12 -34.34 42.71 -58.63
C ILE A 12 -33.07 43.49 -58.27
N TYR A 13 -33.19 44.76 -57.82
CA TYR A 13 -32.05 45.54 -57.32
C TYR A 13 -31.52 45.02 -55.98
N LEU A 14 -32.39 44.51 -55.09
CA LEU A 14 -31.95 43.86 -53.85
C LEU A 14 -31.25 42.52 -54.12
N PHE A 15 -31.70 41.77 -55.14
CA PHE A 15 -31.08 40.50 -55.53
C PHE A 15 -29.71 40.71 -56.23
N PHE A 16 -29.54 41.79 -57.00
CA PHE A 16 -28.24 42.16 -57.58
C PHE A 16 -27.25 42.73 -56.55
N LEU A 17 -27.73 43.43 -55.51
CA LEU A 17 -26.89 43.87 -54.38
C LEU A 17 -26.51 42.71 -53.43
N PHE A 18 -27.33 41.65 -53.36
CA PHE A 18 -27.00 40.42 -52.63
C PHE A 18 -26.07 39.47 -53.42
N ALA A 19 -26.16 39.48 -54.76
CA ALA A 19 -25.29 38.69 -55.62
C ALA A 19 -23.86 39.26 -55.73
N PHE A 20 -23.67 40.58 -55.52
CA PHE A 20 -22.34 41.21 -55.49
C PHE A 20 -21.65 41.17 -54.12
N SER A 21 -22.35 40.80 -53.03
CA SER A 21 -21.75 40.61 -51.70
C SER A 21 -21.39 39.15 -51.37
N LEU A 22 -21.78 38.20 -52.23
CA LEU A 22 -21.40 36.77 -52.12
C LEU A 22 -20.18 36.39 -52.99
N GLY A 23 -19.53 37.38 -53.61
CA GLY A 23 -18.36 37.21 -54.46
C GLY A 23 -17.04 37.69 -53.85
N PHE A 24 -17.00 38.03 -52.56
CA PHE A 24 -15.72 38.15 -51.85
C PHE A 24 -15.39 36.79 -51.24
N GLY A 25 -14.73 35.94 -52.02
CA GLY A 25 -13.90 34.90 -51.41
C GLY A 25 -12.96 35.59 -50.44
N GLN A 26 -13.09 35.28 -49.14
CA GLN A 26 -12.02 35.56 -48.20
C GLN A 26 -10.81 34.78 -48.72
N ASN A 27 -9.84 35.49 -49.30
CA ASN A 27 -8.53 34.89 -49.54
C ASN A 27 -7.96 34.53 -48.16
N ASP A 28 -7.99 33.24 -47.85
CA ASP A 28 -7.36 32.64 -46.67
C ASP A 28 -5.83 32.66 -46.84
N ASP A 29 -5.25 33.83 -47.03
CA ASP A 29 -3.84 33.96 -47.36
C ASP A 29 -2.99 33.76 -46.10
N PHE A 30 -2.58 32.51 -45.88
CA PHE A 30 -1.52 32.16 -44.94
C PHE A 30 -0.18 32.60 -45.51
N ARG A 31 0.67 33.20 -44.67
CA ARG A 31 2.06 33.47 -45.03
C ARG A 31 2.84 32.15 -45.08
N ILE A 32 3.48 31.88 -46.22
CA ILE A 32 4.22 30.64 -46.46
C ILE A 32 5.70 30.83 -46.12
N ILE A 33 6.25 29.93 -45.32
CA ILE A 33 7.68 29.81 -45.02
C ILE A 33 8.17 28.48 -45.61
N PRO A 34 9.23 28.49 -46.45
CA PRO A 34 9.57 27.34 -47.30
C PRO A 34 10.20 26.15 -46.56
N SER A 35 10.84 26.35 -45.41
CA SER A 35 11.37 25.27 -44.57
C SER A 35 11.35 25.63 -43.08
N LEU A 36 11.50 24.63 -42.20
CA LEU A 36 11.66 24.87 -40.76
C LEU A 36 12.95 25.64 -40.47
N THR A 37 14.02 25.28 -41.17
CA THR A 37 15.33 25.94 -41.10
C THR A 37 15.22 27.42 -41.43
N ASP A 38 14.49 27.77 -42.50
CA ASP A 38 14.27 29.15 -42.93
C ASP A 38 13.41 29.91 -41.90
N TRP A 39 12.42 29.26 -41.26
CA TRP A 39 11.64 29.88 -40.17
C TRP A 39 12.52 30.21 -38.95
N ILE A 40 13.39 29.28 -38.54
CA ILE A 40 14.30 29.50 -37.41
C ILE A 40 15.28 30.64 -37.71
N GLU A 41 15.78 30.72 -38.94
CA GLU A 41 16.66 31.80 -39.38
C GLU A 41 15.95 33.15 -39.44
N GLU A 42 14.71 33.18 -39.95
CA GLU A 42 13.87 34.37 -39.92
C GLU A 42 13.66 34.87 -38.49
N ILE A 43 13.30 33.99 -37.55
CA ILE A 43 13.12 34.36 -36.14
C ILE A 43 14.41 34.95 -35.56
N ASN A 44 15.55 34.29 -35.76
CA ASN A 44 16.80 34.74 -35.17
C ASN A 44 17.29 36.07 -35.73
N ASN A 45 17.04 36.32 -37.02
CA ASN A 45 17.38 37.56 -37.71
C ASN A 45 16.28 38.63 -37.60
N TRP A 46 15.19 38.35 -36.89
CA TRP A 46 14.09 39.31 -36.71
C TRP A 46 14.61 40.58 -36.01
N PRO A 47 14.26 41.79 -36.51
CA PRO A 47 14.80 43.04 -36.01
C PRO A 47 14.45 43.27 -34.53
N ASP A 48 13.22 42.92 -34.15
CA ASP A 48 12.72 43.10 -32.79
C ASP A 48 13.18 41.97 -31.85
N SER A 49 13.07 42.21 -30.54
CA SER A 49 13.28 41.18 -29.52
C SER A 49 12.17 40.11 -29.49
N VAL A 50 11.03 40.40 -30.13
CA VAL A 50 9.85 39.53 -30.18
C VAL A 50 9.48 39.26 -31.64
N TYR A 51 9.54 38.00 -32.04
CA TYR A 51 8.96 37.52 -33.28
C TYR A 51 7.47 37.28 -33.06
N ARG A 52 6.62 38.19 -33.59
CA ARG A 52 5.16 38.09 -33.49
C ARG A 52 4.56 37.97 -34.87
N GLN A 53 3.91 36.85 -35.17
CA GLN A 53 3.25 36.59 -36.45
C GLN A 53 1.94 35.83 -36.27
N SER A 54 1.03 35.94 -37.23
CA SER A 54 -0.22 35.17 -37.28
C SER A 54 -0.44 34.57 -38.66
N ARG A 55 -1.21 33.48 -38.73
CA ARG A 55 -1.60 32.80 -39.98
C ARG A 55 -0.38 32.40 -40.82
N ILE A 56 0.51 31.62 -40.23
CA ILE A 56 1.74 31.14 -40.87
C ILE A 56 1.67 29.64 -41.20
N LYS A 57 2.10 29.28 -42.40
CA LYS A 57 2.31 27.89 -42.86
C LYS A 57 3.80 27.66 -43.05
N ILE A 58 4.35 26.71 -42.30
CA ILE A 58 5.77 26.35 -42.36
C ILE A 58 5.85 25.00 -43.08
N TYR A 59 6.50 24.99 -44.25
CA TYR A 59 6.81 23.77 -44.99
C TYR A 59 8.09 23.12 -44.48
N PHE A 60 8.35 21.91 -44.94
CA PHE A 60 9.55 21.15 -44.63
C PHE A 60 10.37 20.87 -45.89
N ASP A 61 11.66 21.17 -45.81
CA ASP A 61 12.65 20.80 -46.82
C ASP A 61 13.44 19.60 -46.30
N TYR A 62 13.29 18.45 -46.95
CA TYR A 62 13.88 17.18 -46.50
C TYR A 62 15.40 17.21 -46.35
N GLU A 63 16.09 18.00 -47.17
CA GLU A 63 17.54 18.06 -47.13
C GLU A 63 18.00 19.07 -46.08
N LYS A 64 17.35 20.25 -46.01
CA LYS A 64 17.70 21.29 -45.03
C LYS A 64 17.29 20.92 -43.61
N ASP A 65 16.13 20.28 -43.44
CA ASP A 65 15.49 20.05 -42.15
C ASP A 65 15.74 18.65 -41.58
N LYS A 66 16.49 17.77 -42.27
CA LYS A 66 16.70 16.35 -41.87
C LYS A 66 17.05 16.12 -40.40
N ASP A 67 17.78 17.07 -39.81
CA ASP A 67 18.29 17.05 -38.44
C ASP A 67 17.30 17.67 -37.43
N PHE A 68 16.25 18.33 -37.91
CA PHE A 68 15.28 19.09 -37.11
C PHE A 68 13.82 18.65 -37.32
N ILE A 69 13.56 17.72 -38.24
CA ILE A 69 12.25 17.09 -38.42
C ILE A 69 12.32 15.56 -38.44
N ALA A 70 11.19 14.94 -38.14
CA ALA A 70 10.86 13.58 -38.56
C ALA A 70 9.38 13.54 -38.97
N VAL A 71 9.07 12.85 -40.07
CA VAL A 71 7.70 12.81 -40.63
C VAL A 71 7.26 11.37 -40.84
N ASN A 72 6.10 11.01 -40.28
CA ASN A 72 5.48 9.67 -40.36
C ASN A 72 6.41 8.51 -39.97
N ASP A 73 7.33 8.75 -39.03
CA ASP A 73 8.27 7.75 -38.55
C ASP A 73 8.13 7.55 -37.04
N ASP A 74 7.24 6.63 -36.66
CA ASP A 74 7.03 6.27 -35.27
C ASP A 74 8.30 5.64 -34.65
N SER A 75 9.22 5.10 -35.46
CA SER A 75 10.51 4.58 -34.95
C SER A 75 11.43 5.70 -34.43
N VAL A 76 11.23 6.95 -34.89
CA VAL A 76 11.91 8.12 -34.31
C VAL A 76 11.33 8.49 -32.95
N LEU A 77 10.08 8.14 -32.63
CA LEU A 77 9.55 8.32 -31.27
C LEU A 77 10.20 7.31 -30.29
N ASP A 78 10.52 6.12 -30.80
CA ASP A 78 11.09 5.00 -30.03
C ASP A 78 12.61 5.07 -29.82
N SER A 79 13.34 5.85 -30.63
CA SER A 79 14.80 5.97 -30.47
C SER A 79 15.17 6.73 -29.19
N ILE A 80 15.91 6.09 -28.29
CA ILE A 80 16.21 6.58 -26.93
C ILE A 80 17.12 7.83 -26.93
N THR A 81 17.86 8.07 -28.01
CA THR A 81 18.86 9.15 -28.07
C THR A 81 18.89 9.80 -29.44
N ASP A 82 18.64 11.11 -29.47
CA ASP A 82 19.00 11.99 -30.58
C ASP A 82 20.16 12.88 -30.12
N SER A 83 21.37 12.62 -30.63
CA SER A 83 22.59 13.34 -30.25
C SER A 83 22.88 14.55 -31.14
N THR A 84 21.96 14.91 -32.02
CA THR A 84 22.13 16.00 -32.97
C THR A 84 22.22 17.33 -32.24
N THR A 85 23.09 18.23 -32.72
CA THR A 85 23.27 19.55 -32.10
C THR A 85 21.99 20.37 -32.25
N ARG A 86 21.52 20.96 -31.15
CA ARG A 86 20.27 21.71 -31.14
C ARG A 86 20.41 23.05 -31.88
N LYS A 87 19.46 23.38 -32.77
CA LYS A 87 19.38 24.72 -33.37
C LYS A 87 18.73 25.66 -32.36
N THR A 88 19.38 26.79 -32.08
CA THR A 88 18.92 27.75 -31.07
C THR A 88 17.95 28.77 -31.66
N ILE A 89 16.84 29.03 -30.96
CA ILE A 89 15.97 30.20 -31.16
C ILE A 89 16.21 31.17 -29.99
N ASN A 90 16.76 32.35 -30.30
CA ASN A 90 17.18 33.32 -29.29
C ASN A 90 16.10 34.37 -28.94
N LYS A 91 15.11 34.56 -29.82
CA LYS A 91 14.05 35.58 -29.66
C LYS A 91 12.83 35.02 -28.93
N ARG A 92 12.04 35.92 -28.34
CA ARG A 92 10.69 35.59 -27.86
C ARG A 92 9.80 35.32 -29.07
N VAL A 93 9.10 34.20 -29.08
CA VAL A 93 8.25 33.79 -30.21
C VAL A 93 6.79 33.79 -29.77
N VAL A 94 5.97 34.54 -30.50
CA VAL A 94 4.53 34.63 -30.29
C VAL A 94 3.82 34.40 -31.62
N VAL A 95 3.30 33.20 -31.83
CA VAL A 95 2.64 32.81 -33.08
C VAL A 95 1.17 32.45 -32.84
N SER A 96 0.31 32.83 -33.79
CA SER A 96 -1.12 32.49 -33.77
C SER A 96 -1.54 31.86 -35.09
N GLU A 97 -2.41 30.84 -35.08
CA GLU A 97 -2.85 30.14 -36.29
C GLU A 97 -1.69 29.60 -37.13
N VAL A 98 -0.78 28.86 -36.47
CA VAL A 98 0.38 28.23 -37.10
C VAL A 98 0.05 26.80 -37.57
N GLN A 99 0.56 26.45 -38.75
CA GLN A 99 0.44 25.12 -39.36
C GLN A 99 1.82 24.64 -39.84
N PHE A 100 2.11 23.37 -39.62
CA PHE A 100 3.34 22.70 -40.04
C PHE A 100 3.00 21.66 -41.11
N HIS A 101 3.68 21.71 -42.25
CA HIS A 101 3.33 20.97 -43.45
C HIS A 101 4.55 20.26 -44.03
N LYS A 102 4.42 18.97 -44.34
CA LYS A 102 5.33 18.30 -45.29
C LYS A 102 5.04 18.76 -46.71
N ASN A 103 3.79 18.60 -47.14
CA ASN A 103 3.28 18.90 -48.48
C ASN A 103 1.93 19.67 -48.35
N ASN A 104 1.14 19.76 -49.43
CA ASN A 104 -0.20 20.36 -49.42
C ASN A 104 -1.24 19.63 -48.53
N TYR A 105 -0.86 18.52 -47.87
CA TYR A 105 -1.74 17.73 -47.00
C TYR A 105 -1.49 18.02 -45.53
N LEU A 106 -2.57 18.18 -44.77
CA LEU A 106 -2.59 18.50 -43.33
C LEU A 106 -2.50 17.26 -42.42
N TYR A 107 -2.72 16.05 -42.95
CA TYR A 107 -3.04 14.84 -42.18
C TYR A 107 -1.84 14.03 -41.60
N GLU A 108 -0.64 14.60 -41.54
CA GLU A 108 0.57 13.81 -41.25
C GLU A 108 1.14 14.04 -39.84
N HIS A 109 1.86 13.03 -39.34
CA HIS A 109 2.57 13.12 -38.06
C HIS A 109 3.90 13.83 -38.25
N VAL A 110 4.02 14.98 -37.62
CA VAL A 110 5.18 15.86 -37.71
C VAL A 110 5.86 15.95 -36.35
N THR A 111 7.14 15.61 -36.30
CA THR A 111 7.98 15.80 -35.12
C THR A 111 9.00 16.90 -35.38
N LEU A 112 8.98 17.96 -34.58
CA LEU A 112 10.02 18.98 -34.52
C LEU A 112 11.08 18.52 -33.51
N LYS A 113 12.33 18.35 -33.93
CA LYS A 113 13.39 17.81 -33.10
C LYS A 113 14.60 18.73 -32.96
N ASN A 114 15.33 18.60 -31.86
CA ASN A 114 16.62 19.25 -31.64
C ASN A 114 16.56 20.79 -31.70
N ILE A 115 15.57 21.40 -31.04
CA ILE A 115 15.42 22.87 -30.99
C ILE A 115 15.59 23.37 -29.54
N HIS A 116 16.37 24.42 -29.36
CA HIS A 116 16.56 25.08 -28.06
C HIS A 116 15.96 26.48 -28.08
N PHE A 117 14.85 26.66 -27.37
CA PHE A 117 14.16 27.94 -27.19
C PHE A 117 14.70 28.66 -25.95
N LYS A 118 15.51 29.71 -26.15
CA LYS A 118 16.10 30.48 -25.02
C LYS A 118 15.15 31.50 -24.40
N ASN A 119 14.07 31.84 -25.09
CA ASN A 119 13.05 32.79 -24.66
C ASN A 119 11.65 32.16 -24.75
N GLU A 120 10.62 32.91 -24.33
CA GLU A 120 9.25 32.38 -24.29
C GLU A 120 8.80 31.94 -25.69
N PHE A 121 8.13 30.78 -25.74
CA PHE A 121 7.55 30.23 -26.96
C PHE A 121 6.05 30.03 -26.76
N LEU A 122 5.28 30.97 -27.30
CA LEU A 122 3.84 31.08 -27.11
C LEU A 122 3.13 30.80 -28.44
N VAL A 123 2.29 29.76 -28.43
CA VAL A 123 1.51 29.31 -29.58
C VAL A 123 0.03 29.42 -29.27
N TYR A 124 -0.69 30.17 -30.11
CA TYR A 124 -2.14 30.36 -30.03
C TYR A 124 -2.83 29.75 -31.26
N ASN A 125 -4.01 29.15 -31.09
CA ASN A 125 -4.79 28.57 -32.19
C ASN A 125 -3.97 27.57 -33.04
N LEU A 126 -3.34 26.59 -32.39
CA LEU A 126 -2.52 25.60 -33.08
C LEU A 126 -3.39 24.71 -33.98
N ARG A 127 -3.12 24.73 -35.30
CA ARG A 127 -3.87 23.98 -36.31
C ARG A 127 -2.96 22.99 -37.04
N ASN A 128 -2.80 21.80 -36.47
CA ASN A 128 -2.16 20.66 -37.12
C ASN A 128 -3.03 19.41 -36.95
N HIS A 129 -2.70 18.28 -37.59
CA HIS A 129 -3.35 17.02 -37.20
C HIS A 129 -2.51 16.29 -36.14
N ARG A 130 -1.21 16.08 -36.35
CA ARG A 130 -0.39 15.39 -35.35
C ARG A 130 0.95 16.10 -35.21
N LEU A 131 1.24 16.62 -34.01
CA LEU A 131 2.47 17.36 -33.73
C LEU A 131 3.21 16.76 -32.54
N ALA A 132 4.52 16.58 -32.68
CA ALA A 132 5.41 16.19 -31.60
C ALA A 132 6.63 17.11 -31.53
N TYR A 133 7.20 17.21 -30.34
CA TYR A 133 8.50 17.81 -30.08
C TYR A 133 9.44 16.74 -29.53
N LYS A 134 10.67 16.63 -30.06
CA LYS A 134 11.65 15.66 -29.58
C LYS A 134 12.99 16.32 -29.24
N ASN A 135 13.60 15.99 -28.10
CA ASN A 135 14.91 16.52 -27.70
C ASN A 135 14.98 18.06 -27.72
N CYS A 136 13.87 18.72 -27.38
CA CYS A 136 13.75 20.17 -27.34
C CYS A 136 13.96 20.70 -25.92
N VAL A 137 14.49 21.91 -25.80
CA VAL A 137 14.68 22.59 -24.51
C VAL A 137 13.98 23.94 -24.51
N PHE A 138 13.24 24.22 -23.43
CA PHE A 138 12.50 25.45 -23.24
C PHE A 138 13.01 26.16 -21.97
N ASP A 139 13.80 27.22 -22.13
CA ASP A 139 14.42 27.96 -21.01
C ASP A 139 13.46 28.89 -20.27
N LYS A 140 12.39 29.31 -20.95
CA LYS A 140 11.34 30.22 -20.47
C LYS A 140 9.97 29.59 -20.72
N LEU A 141 8.90 30.36 -20.44
CA LEU A 141 7.53 29.90 -20.58
C LEU A 141 7.29 29.28 -21.97
N HIS A 142 6.87 28.02 -21.97
CA HIS A 142 6.27 27.40 -23.15
C HIS A 142 4.77 27.30 -22.94
N GLN A 143 4.01 27.92 -23.84
CA GLN A 143 2.56 27.93 -23.77
C GLN A 143 1.94 27.51 -25.10
N VAL A 144 0.97 26.60 -25.03
CA VAL A 144 0.06 26.28 -26.14
C VAL A 144 -1.36 26.55 -25.69
N ARG A 145 -2.10 27.39 -26.42
CA ARG A 145 -3.48 27.76 -26.09
C ARG A 145 -4.39 27.64 -27.33
N VAL A 146 -5.60 27.11 -27.12
CA VAL A 146 -6.59 26.85 -28.18
C VAL A 146 -6.01 25.90 -29.22
N ILE A 147 -6.28 24.61 -29.03
CA ILE A 147 -5.76 23.56 -29.91
C ILE A 147 -6.93 23.06 -30.74
N HIS A 148 -6.92 23.40 -32.02
CA HIS A 148 -7.79 22.79 -33.03
C HIS A 148 -7.14 21.54 -33.64
N THR A 149 -6.03 21.10 -33.06
CA THR A 149 -5.33 19.90 -33.51
C THR A 149 -6.16 18.70 -33.13
N ARG A 150 -6.67 17.98 -34.13
CA ARG A 150 -7.37 16.71 -33.91
C ARG A 150 -6.32 15.64 -33.74
N PHE A 151 -6.42 14.79 -32.72
CA PHE A 151 -5.60 13.58 -32.50
C PHE A 151 -4.42 13.72 -31.53
N TYR A 152 -3.30 14.39 -31.85
CA TYR A 152 -2.05 14.15 -31.10
C TYR A 152 -1.17 15.39 -30.89
N LEU A 153 -0.80 15.66 -29.63
CA LEU A 153 0.28 16.58 -29.26
C LEU A 153 1.24 15.89 -28.29
N SER A 154 2.52 15.81 -28.62
CA SER A 154 3.49 15.10 -27.77
C SER A 154 4.82 15.77 -27.58
N TYR A 155 5.45 15.43 -26.46
CA TYR A 155 6.79 15.87 -26.10
C TYR A 155 7.60 14.64 -25.69
N LEU A 156 8.76 14.46 -26.32
CA LEU A 156 9.64 13.31 -26.12
C LEU A 156 11.04 13.81 -25.79
N ASP A 157 11.65 13.31 -24.74
CA ASP A 157 13.03 13.66 -24.37
C ASP A 157 13.24 15.19 -24.21
N CYS A 158 12.18 15.92 -23.82
CA CYS A 158 12.19 17.38 -23.73
C CYS A 158 12.49 17.87 -22.30
N GLU A 159 13.12 19.04 -22.21
CA GLU A 159 13.41 19.70 -20.94
C GLU A 159 12.71 21.06 -20.84
N PHE A 160 11.98 21.26 -19.74
CA PHE A 160 11.26 22.50 -19.43
C PHE A 160 11.88 23.16 -18.21
N ASN A 161 12.75 24.14 -18.45
CA ASN A 161 13.46 24.88 -17.41
C ASN A 161 12.61 25.96 -16.73
N ASN A 162 11.44 26.26 -17.32
CA ASN A 162 10.44 27.15 -16.76
C ASN A 162 9.04 26.53 -16.89
N MET A 163 8.01 27.32 -16.63
CA MET A 163 6.63 26.88 -16.67
C MET A 163 6.23 26.34 -18.05
N PHE A 164 5.56 25.19 -18.04
CA PHE A 164 4.81 24.66 -19.16
C PHE A 164 3.32 24.92 -18.93
N GLN A 165 2.63 25.49 -19.93
CA GLN A 165 1.20 25.76 -19.87
C GLN A 165 0.49 25.24 -21.12
N LEU A 166 -0.50 24.39 -20.92
CA LEU A 166 -1.44 24.03 -21.97
C LEU A 166 -2.85 24.35 -21.51
N ASN A 167 -3.59 25.13 -22.30
CA ASN A 167 -4.94 25.54 -21.94
C ASN A 167 -5.91 25.37 -23.11
N ASN A 168 -7.06 24.77 -22.82
CA ASN A 168 -8.24 24.71 -23.68
C ASN A 168 -7.96 24.07 -25.05
N PRO A 169 -7.77 22.75 -25.13
CA PRO A 169 -8.02 22.05 -26.38
C PRO A 169 -9.50 22.23 -26.74
N ASP A 170 -9.82 22.42 -28.02
CA ASP A 170 -11.21 22.56 -28.50
C ASP A 170 -11.78 21.22 -29.00
N GLU A 171 -10.90 20.26 -29.29
CA GLU A 171 -11.20 18.94 -29.84
C GLU A 171 -10.58 17.86 -28.94
N PRO A 172 -11.04 16.60 -29.01
CA PRO A 172 -10.36 15.48 -28.35
C PRO A 172 -8.88 15.39 -28.76
N LEU A 173 -8.00 15.39 -27.77
CA LEU A 173 -6.55 15.46 -27.94
C LEU A 173 -5.85 14.42 -27.07
N ASP A 174 -4.96 13.63 -27.65
CA ASP A 174 -3.99 12.83 -26.91
C ASP A 174 -2.77 13.69 -26.63
N LEU A 175 -2.48 13.90 -25.35
CA LEU A 175 -1.38 14.70 -24.84
C LEU A 175 -0.37 13.81 -24.11
N ASN A 176 0.79 13.58 -24.73
CA ASN A 176 1.81 12.68 -24.16
C ASN A 176 3.11 13.40 -23.83
N PHE A 177 3.70 13.03 -22.71
CA PHE A 177 5.04 13.44 -22.29
C PHE A 177 5.85 12.20 -21.94
N ILE A 178 6.88 11.93 -22.73
CA ILE A 178 7.70 10.72 -22.63
C ILE A 178 9.13 11.14 -22.34
N ARG A 179 9.73 10.61 -21.27
CA ARG A 179 11.11 10.92 -20.85
C ARG A 179 11.40 12.43 -20.73
N CYS A 180 10.39 13.21 -20.32
CA CYS A 180 10.51 14.66 -20.18
C CYS A 180 10.96 15.04 -18.77
N THR A 181 11.71 16.14 -18.66
CA THR A 181 12.09 16.73 -17.36
C THR A 181 11.48 18.11 -17.22
N PHE A 182 10.71 18.32 -16.15
CA PHE A 182 10.08 19.59 -15.80
C PHE A 182 10.77 20.18 -14.57
N ASN A 183 11.64 21.16 -14.79
CA ASN A 183 12.27 21.97 -13.75
C ASN A 183 11.39 23.16 -13.32
N GLY A 184 10.42 23.55 -14.15
CA GLY A 184 9.37 24.53 -13.82
C GLY A 184 7.99 23.90 -13.61
N THR A 185 7.01 24.72 -13.23
CA THR A 185 5.64 24.27 -12.97
C THR A 185 4.96 23.74 -14.24
N PHE A 186 4.31 22.59 -14.14
CA PHE A 186 3.42 22.09 -15.18
C PHE A 186 1.99 22.56 -14.91
N GLN A 187 1.33 23.13 -15.91
CA GLN A 187 -0.07 23.57 -15.81
C GLN A 187 -0.89 23.11 -17.02
N LEU A 188 -2.04 22.52 -16.74
CA LEU A 188 -2.97 22.04 -17.76
C LEU A 188 -4.42 22.38 -17.40
N SER A 189 -5.17 22.99 -18.31
CA SER A 189 -6.62 23.16 -18.15
C SER A 189 -7.38 22.72 -19.40
N SER A 190 -8.59 22.20 -19.21
CA SER A 190 -9.44 21.73 -20.29
C SER A 190 -10.88 22.19 -20.08
N ALA A 191 -11.38 23.09 -20.93
CA ALA A 191 -12.75 23.59 -20.86
C ALA A 191 -13.68 22.89 -21.86
N ASP A 192 -13.25 22.74 -23.12
CA ASP A 192 -14.10 22.27 -24.22
C ASP A 192 -13.70 20.88 -24.74
N GLY A 193 -12.42 20.67 -25.03
CA GLY A 193 -11.86 19.36 -25.39
C GLY A 193 -11.69 18.48 -24.15
N VAL A 194 -11.93 17.18 -24.29
CA VAL A 194 -11.79 16.20 -23.21
C VAL A 194 -10.57 15.31 -23.52
N PRO A 195 -9.34 15.70 -23.14
CA PRO A 195 -8.13 15.07 -23.64
C PRO A 195 -7.77 13.78 -22.89
N ASN A 196 -7.02 12.91 -23.56
CA ASN A 196 -6.26 11.84 -22.92
C ASN A 196 -4.87 12.38 -22.55
N ILE A 197 -4.39 12.06 -21.36
CA ILE A 197 -3.09 12.51 -20.87
C ILE A 197 -2.24 11.32 -20.51
N GLU A 198 -1.00 11.30 -21.00
CA GLU A 198 0.00 10.31 -20.63
C GLU A 198 1.30 10.98 -20.17
N PHE A 199 1.78 10.59 -18.99
CA PHE A 199 3.11 10.88 -18.50
C PHE A 199 3.89 9.57 -18.37
N SER A 200 4.94 9.40 -19.17
CA SER A 200 5.74 8.18 -19.19
C SER A 200 7.21 8.50 -18.96
N GLU A 201 7.85 7.81 -18.02
CA GLU A 201 9.28 7.96 -17.69
C GLU A 201 9.72 9.42 -17.43
N SER A 202 8.80 10.27 -16.96
CA SER A 202 9.02 11.71 -16.85
C SER A 202 9.25 12.14 -15.41
N VAL A 203 10.01 13.23 -15.23
CA VAL A 203 10.38 13.77 -13.93
C VAL A 203 9.84 15.18 -13.75
N PHE A 204 9.11 15.42 -12.67
CA PHE A 204 8.54 16.71 -12.30
C PHE A 204 9.16 17.21 -11.00
N ASN A 205 10.00 18.24 -11.11
CA ASN A 205 10.69 18.86 -9.98
C ASN A 205 9.89 19.99 -9.32
N GLN A 206 8.80 20.44 -9.96
CA GLN A 206 7.88 21.47 -9.47
C GLN A 206 6.43 21.01 -9.60
N ASN A 207 5.51 21.81 -9.06
CA ASN A 207 4.10 21.44 -8.97
C ASN A 207 3.49 21.13 -10.35
N VAL A 208 2.63 20.11 -10.35
CA VAL A 208 1.79 19.70 -11.49
C VAL A 208 0.37 20.11 -11.16
N LEU A 209 -0.14 21.10 -11.88
CA LEU A 209 -1.40 21.76 -11.58
C LEU A 209 -2.39 21.55 -12.70
N PHE A 210 -3.57 21.05 -12.35
CA PHE A 210 -4.69 20.97 -13.26
C PHE A 210 -5.65 22.13 -12.94
N GLY A 211 -5.95 22.96 -13.94
CA GLY A 211 -6.86 24.09 -13.82
C GLY A 211 -8.23 23.61 -13.35
N PRO A 212 -8.89 24.33 -12.41
CA PRO A 212 -10.13 23.86 -11.80
C PRO A 212 -11.26 23.78 -12.83
N ASN A 213 -12.23 22.90 -12.56
CA ASN A 213 -13.40 22.64 -13.40
C ASN A 213 -13.02 22.11 -14.79
N SER A 214 -11.91 21.37 -14.89
CA SER A 214 -11.50 20.72 -16.13
C SER A 214 -12.01 19.29 -16.23
N GLU A 215 -12.31 18.87 -17.45
CA GLU A 215 -12.73 17.50 -17.79
C GLU A 215 -11.67 16.80 -18.64
N PHE A 216 -11.37 15.54 -18.30
CA PHE A 216 -10.35 14.72 -18.94
C PHE A 216 -10.93 13.36 -19.30
N ASN A 217 -10.54 12.79 -20.45
CA ASN A 217 -11.00 11.46 -20.83
C ASN A 217 -10.23 10.41 -20.04
N SER A 218 -8.90 10.49 -20.07
CA SER A 218 -8.04 9.61 -19.27
C SER A 218 -6.78 10.31 -18.77
N LEU A 219 -6.25 9.84 -17.66
CA LEU A 219 -4.98 10.26 -17.07
C LEU A 219 -4.14 9.03 -16.77
N LYS A 220 -3.03 8.86 -17.48
CA LYS A 220 -2.11 7.74 -17.36
C LYS A 220 -0.74 8.23 -16.95
N VAL A 221 -0.16 7.58 -15.95
CA VAL A 221 1.13 7.92 -15.38
C VAL A 221 1.94 6.65 -15.19
N TYR A 222 3.04 6.51 -15.93
CA TYR A 222 3.88 5.32 -15.95
C TYR A 222 5.33 5.68 -15.66
N ASN A 223 5.97 4.92 -14.75
CA ASN A 223 7.40 5.04 -14.45
C ASN A 223 7.88 6.49 -14.18
N SER A 224 7.02 7.35 -13.66
CA SER A 224 7.26 8.79 -13.55
C SER A 224 7.45 9.22 -12.10
N ILE A 225 8.24 10.28 -11.91
CA ILE A 225 8.60 10.79 -10.57
C ILE A 225 8.10 12.24 -10.43
N PHE A 226 7.26 12.46 -9.43
CA PHE A 226 6.75 13.78 -9.06
C PHE A 226 7.33 14.16 -7.71
N ASN A 227 8.40 14.96 -7.73
CA ASN A 227 9.10 15.42 -6.54
C ASN A 227 8.32 16.50 -5.78
N ALA A 228 7.38 17.18 -6.45
CA ALA A 228 6.50 18.21 -5.90
C ALA A 228 5.02 17.79 -5.95
N ASN A 229 4.10 18.74 -5.74
CA ASN A 229 2.69 18.43 -5.55
C ASN A 229 1.98 18.09 -6.87
N PHE A 230 1.21 17.00 -6.86
CA PHE A 230 0.27 16.65 -7.92
C PHE A 230 -1.13 17.13 -7.53
N VAL A 231 -1.58 18.22 -8.14
CA VAL A 231 -2.81 18.92 -7.77
C VAL A 231 -3.88 18.76 -8.83
N PHE A 232 -4.77 17.79 -8.60
CA PHE A 232 -5.93 17.47 -9.43
C PHE A 232 -7.21 17.85 -8.69
N LYS A 233 -7.43 19.16 -8.48
CA LYS A 233 -8.55 19.70 -7.68
C LYS A 233 -9.72 20.14 -8.56
N ASN A 234 -10.95 19.80 -8.15
CA ASN A 234 -12.21 20.15 -8.84
C ASN A 234 -12.23 19.72 -10.32
N ASN A 235 -11.70 18.54 -10.62
CA ASN A 235 -11.59 18.04 -11.99
C ASN A 235 -12.30 16.70 -12.15
N GLN A 236 -12.64 16.35 -13.39
CA GLN A 236 -13.32 15.10 -13.71
C GLN A 236 -12.48 14.25 -14.66
N ILE A 237 -12.40 12.95 -14.38
CA ILE A 237 -11.89 11.94 -15.30
C ILE A 237 -13.04 11.03 -15.70
N ASN A 238 -13.31 10.92 -17.01
CA ASN A 238 -14.47 10.20 -17.52
C ASN A 238 -14.24 8.70 -17.66
N ASN A 239 -13.09 8.29 -18.20
CA ASN A 239 -12.88 6.92 -18.64
C ASN A 239 -11.87 6.16 -17.79
N ALA A 240 -10.63 6.65 -17.62
CA ALA A 240 -9.59 5.91 -16.92
C ALA A 240 -8.57 6.80 -16.18
N SER A 241 -8.14 6.37 -15.00
CA SER A 241 -7.07 7.02 -14.23
C SER A 241 -6.07 5.97 -13.74
N GLU A 242 -4.84 6.00 -14.25
CA GLU A 242 -3.83 4.99 -13.96
C GLU A 242 -2.53 5.65 -13.52
N ILE A 243 -1.98 5.19 -12.39
CA ILE A 243 -0.68 5.60 -11.89
C ILE A 243 0.08 4.31 -11.53
N ILE A 244 1.05 3.93 -12.36
CA ILE A 244 1.76 2.64 -12.27
C ILE A 244 3.26 2.88 -12.17
N SER A 245 3.91 2.15 -11.26
CA SER A 245 5.36 2.20 -11.04
C SER A 245 5.91 3.62 -10.90
N SER A 246 5.10 4.52 -10.33
CA SER A 246 5.37 5.96 -10.28
C SER A 246 5.44 6.43 -8.83
N LYS A 247 6.12 7.54 -8.59
CA LYS A 247 6.23 8.15 -7.26
C LYS A 247 5.56 9.51 -7.26
N LEU A 248 4.53 9.66 -6.43
CA LEU A 248 3.93 10.97 -6.14
C LEU A 248 4.44 11.47 -4.78
N ASN A 249 4.96 12.69 -4.72
CA ASN A 249 5.27 13.31 -3.44
C ASN A 249 3.99 13.54 -2.63
N LEU A 250 3.02 14.27 -3.19
CA LEU A 250 1.75 14.61 -2.54
C LEU A 250 0.63 14.62 -3.58
N PHE A 251 -0.55 14.14 -3.21
CA PHE A 251 -1.69 14.04 -4.10
C PHE A 251 -2.90 14.82 -3.56
N ASN A 252 -3.38 15.79 -4.33
CA ASN A 252 -4.60 16.54 -4.01
C ASN A 252 -5.69 16.22 -5.05
N ILE A 253 -6.80 15.63 -4.59
CA ILE A 253 -7.98 15.25 -5.39
C ILE A 253 -9.29 15.84 -4.85
N ASP A 254 -9.17 16.92 -4.10
CA ASP A 254 -10.30 17.61 -3.51
C ASP A 254 -11.31 18.05 -4.57
N GLY A 255 -12.59 17.79 -4.32
CA GLY A 255 -13.69 18.09 -5.25
C GLY A 255 -13.66 17.32 -6.58
N SER A 256 -12.72 16.41 -6.82
CA SER A 256 -12.55 15.76 -8.13
C SER A 256 -13.34 14.46 -8.30
N SER A 257 -13.73 14.10 -9.52
CA SER A 257 -14.41 12.83 -9.82
C SER A 257 -13.45 11.86 -10.51
N LEU A 258 -13.39 10.62 -10.03
CA LEU A 258 -12.55 9.54 -10.59
C LEU A 258 -13.45 8.36 -11.01
N PRO A 259 -13.16 7.69 -12.14
CA PRO A 259 -13.96 6.57 -12.63
C PRO A 259 -13.79 5.34 -11.71
N PRO A 260 -14.83 4.86 -11.00
CA PRO A 260 -14.66 3.87 -9.93
C PRO A 260 -14.07 2.53 -10.39
N ALA A 261 -14.46 2.05 -11.58
CA ALA A 261 -14.00 0.76 -12.11
C ALA A 261 -12.59 0.86 -12.73
N ASN A 262 -12.29 1.98 -13.39
CA ASN A 262 -11.10 2.18 -14.21
C ASN A 262 -10.09 3.13 -13.57
N THR A 263 -10.00 3.15 -12.23
CA THR A 263 -8.97 3.90 -11.50
C THR A 263 -7.99 2.97 -10.82
N TYR A 264 -6.72 2.97 -11.22
CA TYR A 264 -5.66 2.20 -10.58
C TYR A 264 -4.56 3.13 -10.05
N ILE A 265 -4.57 3.38 -8.74
CA ILE A 265 -3.62 4.27 -8.06
C ILE A 265 -3.15 3.62 -6.76
N PRO A 266 -2.15 2.72 -6.78
CA PRO A 266 -1.60 2.13 -5.56
C PRO A 266 -1.20 3.18 -4.52
N PHE A 267 -1.73 3.05 -3.30
CA PHE A 267 -1.59 4.08 -2.27
C PHE A 267 -0.16 4.21 -1.72
N ASN A 268 0.64 3.15 -1.85
CA ASN A 268 2.05 3.13 -1.47
C ASN A 268 2.93 4.05 -2.35
N GLN A 269 2.47 4.41 -3.55
CA GLN A 269 3.16 5.33 -4.47
C GLN A 269 3.06 6.79 -4.04
N ILE A 270 2.16 7.12 -3.10
CA ILE A 270 1.96 8.46 -2.59
C ILE A 270 2.79 8.62 -1.30
N SER A 271 3.86 9.40 -1.37
CA SER A 271 4.87 9.52 -0.30
C SER A 271 4.31 10.27 0.92
N ASN A 272 3.95 11.54 0.76
CA ASN A 272 3.33 12.41 1.77
C ASN A 272 1.79 12.32 1.79
N LYS A 273 1.24 11.24 1.22
CA LYS A 273 -0.19 10.90 1.24
C LYS A 273 -1.05 12.01 0.60
N VAL A 274 -2.33 12.05 1.00
CA VAL A 274 -3.31 13.01 0.47
C VAL A 274 -3.27 14.29 1.30
N ALA A 275 -3.35 15.44 0.63
CA ALA A 275 -3.38 16.76 1.24
C ALA A 275 -4.27 17.73 0.44
N LEU A 276 -4.66 18.85 1.04
CA LEU A 276 -5.26 19.97 0.31
C LEU A 276 -4.18 21.01 0.03
N SER A 277 -4.04 21.37 -1.24
CA SER A 277 -3.11 22.39 -1.71
C SER A 277 -3.92 23.50 -2.39
N TYR A 278 -3.78 24.73 -1.91
CA TYR A 278 -4.45 25.91 -2.45
C TYR A 278 -3.41 26.95 -2.86
N ARG A 279 -3.77 27.81 -3.82
CA ARG A 279 -2.88 28.89 -4.30
C ARG A 279 -2.50 29.87 -3.18
N ASP A 280 -3.38 30.05 -2.19
CA ASP A 280 -3.22 31.02 -1.10
C ASP A 280 -2.69 30.40 0.21
N LEU A 281 -2.43 29.09 0.23
CA LEU A 281 -1.85 28.44 1.41
C LEU A 281 -0.33 28.52 1.35
N GLU A 282 0.29 29.09 2.39
CA GLU A 282 1.75 29.03 2.57
C GLU A 282 2.26 27.59 2.71
N ASN A 283 1.41 26.67 3.18
CA ASN A 283 1.75 25.26 3.40
C ASN A 283 0.57 24.34 3.07
N ASP A 284 0.84 23.15 2.54
CA ASP A 284 -0.19 22.15 2.26
C ASP A 284 -0.92 21.69 3.54
N TYR A 285 -2.24 21.57 3.44
CA TYR A 285 -3.10 21.13 4.53
C TYR A 285 -3.10 19.60 4.65
N LEU A 286 -2.42 19.10 5.68
CA LEU A 286 -2.26 17.66 5.95
C LEU A 286 -3.12 17.15 7.12
N ALA A 287 -3.81 18.04 7.84
CA ALA A 287 -4.54 17.75 9.07
C ALA A 287 -3.69 17.00 10.11
N ASN A 288 -2.49 17.52 10.38
CA ASN A 288 -1.52 16.94 11.30
C ASN A 288 -1.29 17.79 12.55
N LYS A 289 -1.56 19.09 12.48
CA LYS A 289 -1.30 20.06 13.55
C LYS A 289 -2.60 20.52 14.19
N GLU A 290 -2.55 20.94 15.45
CA GLU A 290 -3.73 21.45 16.15
C GLU A 290 -4.38 22.66 15.43
N ASN A 291 -3.56 23.52 14.82
CA ASN A 291 -4.06 24.67 14.05
C ASN A 291 -4.85 24.25 12.80
N ASP A 292 -4.51 23.12 12.17
CA ASP A 292 -5.20 22.63 10.98
C ASP A 292 -6.67 22.33 11.31
N PHE A 293 -6.95 21.86 12.53
CA PHE A 293 -8.30 21.47 12.95
C PHE A 293 -9.21 22.64 13.34
N LYS A 294 -8.70 23.89 13.30
CA LYS A 294 -9.54 25.08 13.45
C LYS A 294 -10.45 25.26 12.24
N ASN A 295 -9.97 24.93 11.03
CA ASN A 295 -10.80 24.91 9.84
C ASN A 295 -11.47 23.53 9.70
N ARG A 296 -12.75 23.46 10.08
CA ARG A 296 -13.53 22.22 9.97
C ARG A 296 -13.78 21.83 8.51
N GLU A 297 -13.95 22.81 7.62
CA GLU A 297 -14.25 22.55 6.21
C GLU A 297 -13.08 21.84 5.52
N ASP A 298 -11.85 22.34 5.69
CA ASP A 298 -10.66 21.72 5.12
C ASP A 298 -10.44 20.30 5.68
N TYR A 299 -10.70 20.08 6.97
CA TYR A 299 -10.65 18.74 7.55
C TYR A 299 -11.65 17.80 6.86
N ASP A 300 -12.90 18.22 6.69
CA ASP A 300 -13.94 17.39 6.07
C ASP A 300 -13.64 17.09 4.60
N ARG A 301 -13.13 18.07 3.84
CA ARG A 301 -12.69 17.91 2.45
C ARG A 301 -11.52 16.94 2.31
N LEU A 302 -10.56 17.01 3.23
CA LEU A 302 -9.45 16.06 3.26
C LEU A 302 -9.95 14.64 3.51
N ILE A 303 -10.82 14.44 4.50
CA ILE A 303 -11.40 13.12 4.79
C ILE A 303 -12.23 12.61 3.59
N ALA A 304 -12.97 13.49 2.90
CA ALA A 304 -13.70 13.13 1.69
C ALA A 304 -12.76 12.65 0.56
N SER A 305 -11.56 13.23 0.45
CA SER A 305 -10.54 12.80 -0.51
C SER A 305 -10.02 11.40 -0.19
N TYR A 306 -9.77 11.07 1.08
CA TYR A 306 -9.43 9.71 1.51
C TYR A 306 -10.59 8.72 1.24
N ALA A 307 -11.83 9.11 1.57
CA ALA A 307 -13.00 8.28 1.35
C ALA A 307 -13.21 7.93 -0.13
N LYS A 308 -12.89 8.86 -1.03
CA LYS A 308 -12.93 8.66 -2.49
C LYS A 308 -11.92 7.63 -2.97
N LEU A 309 -10.69 7.64 -2.45
CA LEU A 309 -9.71 6.59 -2.78
C LEU A 309 -10.15 5.24 -2.21
N LEU A 310 -10.70 5.21 -0.99
CA LEU A 310 -11.22 3.98 -0.39
C LEU A 310 -12.35 3.35 -1.22
N SER A 311 -13.25 4.15 -1.79
CA SER A 311 -14.32 3.62 -2.64
C SER A 311 -13.77 3.03 -3.94
N VAL A 312 -12.76 3.66 -4.54
CA VAL A 312 -12.03 3.12 -5.70
C VAL A 312 -11.38 1.78 -5.36
N TYR A 313 -10.60 1.71 -4.28
CA TYR A 313 -9.92 0.47 -3.87
C TYR A 313 -10.91 -0.65 -3.54
N LYS A 314 -12.02 -0.32 -2.88
CA LYS A 314 -13.08 -1.29 -2.57
C LYS A 314 -13.73 -1.84 -3.85
N THR A 315 -14.01 -0.97 -4.83
CA THR A 315 -14.65 -1.37 -6.10
C THR A 315 -13.76 -2.34 -6.89
N ARG A 316 -12.43 -2.21 -6.75
CA ARG A 316 -11.44 -3.03 -7.44
C ARG A 316 -10.94 -4.23 -6.64
N SER A 317 -11.49 -4.46 -5.44
CA SER A 317 -11.01 -5.49 -4.50
C SER A 317 -9.50 -5.36 -4.18
N GLU A 318 -8.94 -4.14 -4.23
CA GLU A 318 -7.53 -3.88 -3.96
C GLU A 318 -7.28 -3.69 -2.45
N SER A 319 -7.13 -4.81 -1.74
CA SER A 319 -7.05 -4.80 -0.28
C SER A 319 -5.82 -4.07 0.27
N GLU A 320 -4.67 -4.12 -0.40
CA GLU A 320 -3.43 -3.52 0.13
C GLU A 320 -3.52 -1.99 0.22
N SER A 321 -3.87 -1.33 -0.89
CA SER A 321 -4.06 0.13 -0.94
C SER A 321 -5.26 0.58 -0.12
N TYR A 322 -6.36 -0.19 -0.11
CA TYR A 322 -7.50 0.07 0.77
C TYR A 322 -7.05 0.17 2.23
N ASN A 323 -6.31 -0.82 2.71
CA ASN A 323 -5.85 -0.88 4.09
C ASN A 323 -4.90 0.27 4.44
N ALA A 324 -3.91 0.53 3.58
CA ALA A 324 -2.95 1.60 3.80
C ALA A 324 -3.63 2.98 3.82
N CYS A 325 -4.56 3.22 2.89
CA CYS A 325 -5.36 4.45 2.83
C CYS A 325 -6.27 4.59 4.05
N TYR A 326 -6.89 3.49 4.50
CA TYR A 326 -7.77 3.49 5.66
C TYR A 326 -7.02 3.81 6.95
N VAL A 327 -5.86 3.20 7.17
CA VAL A 327 -5.01 3.48 8.34
C VAL A 327 -4.58 4.95 8.36
N GLU A 328 -4.11 5.50 7.23
CA GLU A 328 -3.73 6.91 7.14
C GLU A 328 -4.92 7.85 7.42
N MET A 329 -6.11 7.56 6.87
CA MET A 329 -7.32 8.32 7.17
C MET A 329 -7.68 8.25 8.67
N ARG A 330 -7.56 7.07 9.30
CA ARG A 330 -7.80 6.89 10.73
C ARG A 330 -6.83 7.69 11.60
N LYS A 331 -5.56 7.82 11.20
CA LYS A 331 -4.60 8.70 11.90
C LYS A 331 -5.09 10.15 11.95
N LYS A 332 -5.64 10.66 10.84
CA LYS A 332 -6.21 12.02 10.77
C LYS A 332 -7.42 12.18 11.69
N GLN A 333 -8.33 11.19 11.68
CA GLN A 333 -9.50 11.19 12.56
C GLN A 333 -9.12 11.13 14.04
N THR A 334 -8.11 10.33 14.38
CA THR A 334 -7.57 10.24 15.74
C THR A 334 -6.96 11.57 16.17
N ALA A 335 -6.15 12.21 15.33
CA ALA A 335 -5.59 13.53 15.59
C ALA A 335 -6.67 14.61 15.79
N TYR A 336 -7.73 14.59 14.97
CA TYR A 336 -8.87 15.49 15.13
C TYR A 336 -9.64 15.25 16.44
N SER A 337 -9.90 14.00 16.81
CA SER A 337 -10.57 13.69 18.09
C SER A 337 -9.74 14.09 19.31
N LYS A 338 -8.39 14.04 19.22
CA LYS A 338 -7.49 14.57 20.24
C LYS A 338 -7.66 16.08 20.40
N TYR A 339 -7.77 16.81 19.29
CA TYR A 339 -8.02 18.24 19.29
C TYR A 339 -9.37 18.58 19.94
N ILE A 340 -10.44 17.87 19.59
CA ILE A 340 -11.76 18.03 20.25
C ILE A 340 -11.65 17.83 21.76
N LEU A 341 -10.99 16.75 22.21
CA LEU A 341 -10.81 16.47 23.63
C LEU A 341 -10.05 17.58 24.35
N LYS A 342 -9.04 18.18 23.70
CA LYS A 342 -8.27 19.29 24.28
C LYS A 342 -9.13 20.53 24.49
N ASN A 343 -9.99 20.86 23.53
CA ASN A 343 -10.85 22.04 23.58
C ASN A 343 -12.12 21.83 24.43
N ASN A 344 -12.63 20.59 24.51
CA ASN A 344 -13.81 20.24 25.29
C ASN A 344 -13.60 18.90 26.01
N ARG A 345 -13.22 19.00 27.29
CA ARG A 345 -12.92 17.83 28.13
C ARG A 345 -14.20 17.23 28.71
N THR A 346 -14.79 16.28 27.98
CA THR A 346 -15.89 15.44 28.47
C THR A 346 -15.49 13.97 28.48
N PHE A 347 -16.14 13.16 29.33
CA PHE A 347 -15.96 11.71 29.33
C PHE A 347 -16.29 11.10 27.95
N SER A 348 -17.28 11.65 27.25
CA SER A 348 -17.63 11.26 25.88
C SER A 348 -16.45 11.48 24.92
N ASN A 349 -15.87 12.68 24.87
CA ASN A 349 -14.74 12.99 23.99
C ASN A 349 -13.49 12.17 24.34
N TYR A 350 -13.26 11.90 25.63
CA TYR A 350 -12.18 11.00 26.05
C TYR A 350 -12.41 9.59 25.50
N THR A 351 -13.63 9.07 25.63
CA THR A 351 -14.01 7.75 25.12
C THR A 351 -13.85 7.69 23.60
N VAL A 352 -14.33 8.70 22.85
CA VAL A 352 -14.16 8.78 21.38
C VAL A 352 -12.68 8.77 20.99
N TYR A 353 -11.84 9.55 21.66
CA TYR A 353 -10.40 9.57 21.38
C TYR A 353 -9.75 8.20 21.64
N GLN A 354 -10.09 7.54 22.75
CA GLN A 354 -9.54 6.22 23.08
C GLN A 354 -10.04 5.14 22.10
N LEU A 355 -11.30 5.20 21.68
CA LEU A 355 -11.83 4.34 20.63
C LEU A 355 -11.13 4.58 19.30
N ASN A 356 -10.83 5.82 18.92
CA ASN A 356 -10.10 6.12 17.69
C ASN A 356 -8.65 5.62 17.74
N ARG A 357 -7.93 5.84 18.84
CA ARG A 357 -6.58 5.26 19.04
C ARG A 357 -6.58 3.74 18.97
N PHE A 358 -7.61 3.14 19.57
CA PHE A 358 -7.83 1.71 19.50
C PHE A 358 -8.04 1.28 18.04
N MET A 359 -8.98 1.89 17.33
CA MET A 359 -9.24 1.60 15.92
C MET A 359 -8.03 1.84 15.03
N GLU A 360 -7.17 2.82 15.31
CA GLU A 360 -5.91 3.02 14.59
C GLU A 360 -5.01 1.79 14.69
N ILE A 361 -4.82 1.24 15.90
CA ILE A 361 -4.01 0.03 16.14
C ILE A 361 -4.66 -1.21 15.51
N PHE A 362 -5.98 -1.34 15.64
CA PHE A 362 -6.71 -2.55 15.24
C PHE A 362 -7.20 -2.56 13.79
N SER A 363 -7.21 -1.42 13.10
CA SER A 363 -7.67 -1.28 11.72
C SER A 363 -6.88 -2.15 10.73
N ASP A 364 -5.61 -2.38 11.02
CA ASP A 364 -4.72 -3.26 10.25
C ASP A 364 -4.97 -4.76 10.55
N TYR A 365 -5.59 -5.08 11.70
CA TYR A 365 -5.96 -6.45 12.08
C TYR A 365 -7.30 -6.88 11.51
N GLY A 366 -8.28 -5.96 11.46
CA GLY A 366 -9.59 -6.22 10.85
C GLY A 366 -9.52 -6.49 9.34
N THR A 367 -8.40 -6.12 8.70
CA THR A 367 -8.19 -6.25 7.27
C THR A 367 -7.21 -7.37 6.89
N LYS A 368 -6.47 -7.92 7.86
CA LYS A 368 -5.52 -9.03 7.69
C LYS A 368 -5.69 -10.06 8.83
N PRO A 369 -6.49 -11.12 8.66
CA PRO A 369 -6.75 -12.14 9.69
C PRO A 369 -5.46 -12.77 10.25
N THR A 370 -4.43 -12.91 9.42
CA THR A 370 -3.12 -13.46 9.80
C THR A 370 -2.50 -12.68 10.96
N LYS A 371 -2.67 -11.35 11.02
CA LYS A 371 -2.14 -10.53 12.11
C LYS A 371 -2.82 -10.85 13.44
N ALA A 372 -4.13 -11.09 13.43
CA ALA A 372 -4.87 -11.50 14.61
C ALA A 372 -4.40 -12.86 15.14
N ILE A 373 -4.11 -13.82 14.24
CA ILE A 373 -3.54 -15.13 14.60
C ILE A 373 -2.16 -14.97 15.23
N ILE A 374 -1.26 -14.21 14.60
CA ILE A 374 0.11 -13.99 15.10
C ILE A 374 0.08 -13.36 16.49
N PHE A 375 -0.74 -12.32 16.69
CA PHE A 375 -0.87 -11.70 18.00
C PHE A 375 -1.44 -12.66 19.04
N SER A 376 -2.43 -13.48 18.66
CA SER A 376 -2.99 -14.52 19.54
C SER A 376 -1.91 -15.50 20.01
N ILE A 377 -1.02 -15.93 19.11
CA ILE A 377 0.13 -16.78 19.46
C ILE A 377 1.05 -16.07 20.46
N TYR A 378 1.37 -14.80 20.25
CA TYR A 378 2.21 -14.04 21.20
C TYR A 378 1.56 -13.90 22.58
N VAL A 379 0.25 -13.66 22.65
CA VAL A 379 -0.48 -13.64 23.92
C VAL A 379 -0.42 -15.00 24.61
N ILE A 380 -0.67 -16.09 23.87
CA ILE A 380 -0.58 -17.45 24.42
C ILE A 380 0.82 -17.73 24.98
N LEU A 381 1.88 -17.37 24.25
CA LEU A 381 3.25 -17.58 24.71
C LEU A 381 3.60 -16.71 25.92
N LEU A 382 3.19 -15.45 25.94
CA LEU A 382 3.39 -14.54 27.08
C LEU A 382 2.75 -15.07 28.35
N PHE A 383 1.48 -15.49 28.28
CA PHE A 383 0.78 -16.04 29.43
C PHE A 383 1.28 -17.44 29.82
N ALA A 384 1.73 -18.26 28.87
CA ALA A 384 2.39 -19.53 29.17
C ALA A 384 3.67 -19.31 29.99
N LEU A 385 4.47 -18.28 29.65
CA LEU A 385 5.63 -17.90 30.42
C LEU A 385 5.25 -17.45 31.84
N ILE A 386 4.19 -16.65 31.98
CA ILE A 386 3.67 -16.24 33.29
C ILE A 386 3.23 -17.46 34.11
N TYR A 387 2.47 -18.38 33.53
CA TYR A 387 1.98 -19.59 34.21
C TYR A 387 3.08 -20.58 34.59
N LEU A 388 4.25 -20.52 33.96
CA LEU A 388 5.40 -21.33 34.37
C LEU A 388 5.81 -21.06 35.82
N PHE A 389 5.57 -19.84 36.33
CA PHE A 389 5.90 -19.46 37.69
C PHE A 389 4.80 -19.76 38.71
N PHE A 390 3.62 -20.18 38.26
CA PHE A 390 2.47 -20.42 39.13
C PHE A 390 2.13 -21.91 39.28
N PRO A 391 1.73 -22.35 40.48
CA PRO A 391 1.26 -23.72 40.68
C PRO A 391 -0.06 -23.93 39.94
N ASN A 392 -0.13 -24.98 39.13
CA ASN A 392 -1.36 -25.44 38.47
C ASN A 392 -1.69 -26.88 38.91
N THR A 393 -2.97 -27.25 38.93
CA THR A 393 -3.39 -28.58 39.41
C THR A 393 -3.07 -29.71 38.43
N TRP A 394 -2.71 -29.40 37.18
CA TRP A 394 -2.17 -30.37 36.22
C TRP A 394 -0.73 -30.79 36.53
N ASP A 395 0.01 -30.00 37.31
CA ASP A 395 1.32 -30.37 37.83
C ASP A 395 1.20 -31.04 39.20
N LYS A 396 0.96 -32.36 39.19
CA LYS A 396 0.90 -33.20 40.42
C LYS A 396 2.13 -33.07 41.33
N HIS A 397 3.31 -32.76 40.78
CA HIS A 397 4.56 -32.67 41.54
C HIS A 397 4.91 -31.22 41.94
N GLY A 398 4.37 -30.23 41.24
CA GLY A 398 4.46 -28.80 41.56
C GLY A 398 5.84 -28.35 42.01
N LYS A 399 5.87 -27.63 43.14
CA LYS A 399 7.11 -27.14 43.80
C LYS A 399 8.05 -28.26 44.28
N ASN A 400 7.53 -29.48 44.47
CA ASN A 400 8.29 -30.61 44.99
C ASN A 400 8.96 -31.43 43.89
N ARG A 401 8.74 -31.13 42.59
CA ARG A 401 9.29 -31.92 41.48
C ARG A 401 10.81 -32.06 41.53
N ILE A 402 11.51 -30.93 41.69
CA ILE A 402 12.98 -30.90 41.81
C ILE A 402 13.43 -31.56 43.12
N ILE A 403 12.72 -31.32 44.23
CA ILE A 403 13.02 -31.94 45.54
C ILE A 403 12.92 -33.46 45.46
N ASN A 404 11.86 -33.98 44.85
CA ASN A 404 11.67 -35.42 44.63
C ASN A 404 12.76 -35.98 43.73
N ARG A 405 13.18 -35.24 42.69
CA ARG A 405 14.28 -35.66 41.81
C ARG A 405 15.61 -35.74 42.56
N TYR A 406 15.94 -34.73 43.36
CA TYR A 406 17.11 -34.77 44.24
C TYR A 406 17.04 -35.94 45.22
N THR A 407 15.88 -36.13 45.85
CA THR A 407 15.65 -37.20 46.82
C THR A 407 15.83 -38.59 46.19
N PHE A 408 15.34 -38.78 44.96
CA PHE A 408 15.51 -40.01 44.19
C PHE A 408 16.99 -40.33 43.93
N PHE A 409 17.77 -39.36 43.42
CA PHE A 409 19.19 -39.56 43.16
C PHE A 409 20.00 -39.74 44.46
N LEU A 410 19.65 -39.05 45.55
CA LEU A 410 20.26 -39.27 46.87
C LEU A 410 19.98 -40.68 47.40
N LYS A 411 18.74 -41.17 47.28
CA LYS A 411 18.38 -42.55 47.65
C LYS A 411 19.17 -43.57 46.82
N TYR A 412 19.28 -43.34 45.51
CA TYR A 412 20.07 -44.17 44.61
C TYR A 412 21.56 -44.21 44.98
N MET A 413 22.14 -43.08 45.39
CA MET A 413 23.56 -43.03 45.76
C MET A 413 23.88 -43.64 47.13
N ASN A 414 22.91 -43.70 48.03
CA ASN A 414 23.11 -44.11 49.42
C ASN A 414 22.59 -45.52 49.75
N ARG A 415 21.90 -46.21 48.83
CA ARG A 415 21.42 -47.59 49.03
C ARG A 415 22.24 -48.60 48.22
N LYS A 416 22.37 -49.82 48.75
CA LYS A 416 22.89 -50.98 48.00
C LYS A 416 21.81 -51.55 47.09
N ALA A 417 21.30 -50.73 46.18
CA ALA A 417 20.22 -51.06 45.27
C ALA A 417 20.46 -50.43 43.90
N GLY A 418 19.97 -51.08 42.84
CA GLY A 418 20.01 -50.53 41.48
C GLY A 418 19.03 -49.36 41.30
N ILE A 419 19.25 -48.51 40.29
CA ILE A 419 18.38 -47.33 40.05
C ILE A 419 16.92 -47.73 39.78
N HIS A 420 16.72 -48.90 39.18
CA HIS A 420 15.41 -49.49 38.92
C HIS A 420 14.72 -49.99 40.19
N GLU A 421 15.46 -50.50 41.17
CA GLU A 421 14.93 -50.96 42.46
C GLU A 421 14.47 -49.76 43.30
N VAL A 422 15.27 -48.69 43.32
CA VAL A 422 14.91 -47.42 43.99
C VAL A 422 13.67 -46.79 43.35
N TYR A 423 13.53 -46.89 42.02
CA TYR A 423 12.34 -46.44 41.31
C TYR A 423 11.08 -47.26 41.64
N LEU A 424 11.20 -48.59 41.72
CA LEU A 424 10.09 -49.47 42.10
C LEU A 424 9.66 -49.25 43.55
N ASP A 425 10.61 -49.01 44.46
CA ASP A 425 10.34 -48.65 45.86
C ASP A 425 9.57 -47.34 45.98
N ASP A 426 9.98 -46.29 45.25
CA ASP A 426 9.27 -45.00 45.23
C ASP A 426 7.89 -45.10 44.56
N LYS A 427 7.62 -46.17 43.79
CA LYS A 427 6.33 -46.49 43.17
C LYS A 427 5.55 -47.58 43.90
N LYS A 428 6.01 -48.04 45.06
CA LYS A 428 5.42 -49.16 45.77
C LYS A 428 3.96 -48.90 46.16
N GLU A 429 3.65 -47.70 46.67
CA GLU A 429 2.26 -47.33 47.02
C GLU A 429 1.33 -47.36 45.79
N ASP A 430 1.78 -46.81 44.65
CA ASP A 430 1.03 -46.83 43.39
C ASP A 430 0.81 -48.27 42.90
N ILE A 431 1.82 -49.14 43.03
CA ILE A 431 1.78 -50.55 42.60
C ILE A 431 0.90 -51.39 43.52
N MET A 432 0.94 -51.16 44.84
CA MET A 432 0.11 -51.86 45.83
C MET A 432 -1.39 -51.68 45.54
N ALA A 433 -1.83 -50.48 45.15
CA ALA A 433 -3.21 -50.25 44.76
C ALA A 433 -3.65 -51.10 43.54
N TYR A 434 -2.73 -51.35 42.60
CA TYR A 434 -3.00 -52.22 41.45
C TYR A 434 -2.91 -53.71 41.79
N ASP A 435 -2.04 -54.09 42.72
CA ASP A 435 -1.93 -55.47 43.19
C ASP A 435 -3.15 -55.86 44.04
N GLU A 436 -3.66 -54.96 44.90
CA GLU A 436 -4.94 -55.12 45.59
C GLU A 436 -6.10 -55.27 44.60
N TYR A 437 -6.11 -54.48 43.51
CA TYR A 437 -7.08 -54.64 42.43
C TYR A 437 -7.00 -56.01 41.76
N LYS A 438 -5.78 -56.52 41.52
CA LYS A 438 -5.58 -57.86 40.95
C LYS A 438 -6.08 -58.95 41.91
N GLU A 439 -5.75 -58.87 43.19
CA GLU A 439 -6.21 -59.82 44.22
C GLU A 439 -7.74 -59.80 44.37
N LEU A 440 -8.37 -58.62 44.28
CA LEU A 440 -9.83 -58.49 44.25
C LEU A 440 -10.44 -59.19 43.04
N VAL A 441 -9.83 -59.04 41.85
CA VAL A 441 -10.28 -59.68 40.62
C VAL A 441 -10.11 -61.20 40.69
N GLU A 442 -8.97 -61.69 41.20
CA GLU A 442 -8.68 -63.11 41.37
C GLU A 442 -9.59 -63.78 42.42
N SER A 443 -9.86 -63.11 43.54
CA SER A 443 -10.77 -63.62 44.59
C SER A 443 -12.24 -63.60 44.17
N SER A 444 -12.62 -62.73 43.23
CA SER A 444 -13.99 -62.61 42.72
C SER A 444 -14.29 -63.53 41.52
N GLN A 445 -13.32 -64.31 41.02
CA GLN A 445 -13.47 -65.16 39.82
C GLN A 445 -14.70 -66.10 39.82
N LYS A 446 -15.19 -66.48 41.01
CA LYS A 446 -16.36 -67.36 41.16
C LYS A 446 -17.68 -66.62 41.41
N THR A 447 -17.64 -65.32 41.68
CA THR A 447 -18.79 -64.50 42.09
C THR A 447 -19.18 -63.45 41.07
N VAL A 448 -18.35 -63.19 40.04
CA VAL A 448 -18.66 -62.24 38.96
C VAL A 448 -18.62 -62.89 37.56
N PRO A 449 -19.35 -62.35 36.56
CA PRO A 449 -19.30 -62.85 35.19
C PRO A 449 -17.89 -62.80 34.58
N LYS A 450 -17.54 -63.82 33.78
CA LYS A 450 -16.23 -63.96 33.09
C LYS A 450 -15.82 -62.74 32.25
N PHE A 451 -16.77 -61.91 31.80
CA PHE A 451 -16.49 -60.66 31.11
C PHE A 451 -15.64 -59.68 31.95
N PHE A 452 -15.97 -59.53 33.23
CA PHE A 452 -15.24 -58.63 34.13
C PHE A 452 -13.83 -59.15 34.42
N GLU A 453 -13.66 -60.45 34.55
CA GLU A 453 -12.34 -61.07 34.67
C GLU A 453 -11.49 -60.87 33.40
N ALA A 454 -12.07 -61.15 32.23
CA ALA A 454 -11.38 -61.07 30.95
C ALA A 454 -10.94 -59.64 30.59
N THR A 455 -11.64 -58.61 31.09
CA THR A 455 -11.32 -57.20 30.85
C THR A 455 -10.47 -56.57 31.96
N ALA A 456 -10.60 -57.03 33.21
CA ALA A 456 -9.83 -56.52 34.35
C ALA A 456 -8.35 -56.89 34.30
N LEU A 457 -8.00 -58.12 33.92
CA LEU A 457 -6.60 -58.56 33.86
C LEU A 457 -5.75 -57.80 32.80
N PRO A 458 -6.25 -57.56 31.56
CA PRO A 458 -5.60 -56.66 30.62
C PRO A 458 -5.48 -55.23 31.15
N LEU A 459 -6.51 -54.71 31.83
CA LEU A 459 -6.49 -53.37 32.41
C LEU A 459 -5.42 -53.23 33.49
N TYR A 460 -5.28 -54.21 34.39
CA TYR A 460 -4.18 -54.27 35.36
C TYR A 460 -2.82 -54.28 34.67
N LYS A 461 -2.63 -55.17 33.68
CA LYS A 461 -1.37 -55.26 32.92
C LYS A 461 -1.03 -53.95 32.22
N TRP A 462 -2.02 -53.25 31.68
CA TRP A 462 -1.85 -51.95 31.05
C TRP A 462 -1.52 -50.86 32.08
N ALA A 463 -2.21 -50.82 33.22
CA ALA A 463 -2.00 -49.84 34.28
C ALA A 463 -0.57 -49.89 34.85
N ILE A 464 0.00 -51.09 35.04
CA ILE A 464 1.38 -51.27 35.53
C ILE A 464 2.44 -51.28 34.41
N SER A 465 2.03 -51.23 33.13
CA SER A 465 2.98 -51.36 32.01
C SER A 465 3.99 -50.21 31.98
N GLY A 466 3.55 -48.97 32.25
CA GLY A 466 4.41 -47.80 32.28
C GLY A 466 5.50 -47.86 33.36
N THR A 467 5.16 -48.38 34.55
CA THR A 467 6.13 -48.55 35.64
C THR A 467 7.14 -49.65 35.30
N LYS A 468 6.70 -50.78 34.73
CA LYS A 468 7.58 -51.88 34.30
C LYS A 468 8.52 -51.47 33.15
N ILE A 469 8.02 -50.73 32.16
CA ILE A 469 8.83 -50.21 31.05
C ILE A 469 9.90 -49.25 31.58
N SER A 470 9.51 -48.31 32.45
CA SER A 470 10.44 -47.36 33.06
C SER A 470 11.52 -48.06 33.88
N ALA A 471 11.15 -49.05 34.70
CA ALA A 471 12.09 -49.88 35.46
C ALA A 471 13.04 -50.68 34.55
N SER A 472 12.54 -51.22 33.43
CA SER A 472 13.35 -51.97 32.45
C SER A 472 14.38 -51.07 31.77
N ILE A 473 14.00 -49.84 31.39
CA ILE A 473 14.90 -48.83 30.84
C ILE A 473 15.95 -48.46 31.89
N LEU A 474 15.52 -48.13 33.11
CA LEU A 474 16.41 -47.77 34.22
C LEU A 474 17.41 -48.90 34.55
N LYS A 475 17.01 -50.17 34.46
CA LYS A 475 17.89 -51.32 34.65
C LYS A 475 19.02 -51.38 33.60
N ARG A 476 18.76 -50.96 32.36
CA ARG A 476 19.78 -50.92 31.29
C ARG A 476 20.75 -49.74 31.44
N VAL A 477 20.33 -48.69 32.13
CA VAL A 477 21.10 -47.45 32.34
C VAL A 477 21.63 -47.38 33.78
N ASP A 478 21.73 -48.54 34.47
CA ASP A 478 22.22 -48.59 35.84
C ASP A 478 23.74 -48.43 35.91
N ILE A 479 24.19 -47.34 36.52
CA ILE A 479 25.59 -46.88 36.50
C ILE A 479 26.35 -47.32 37.76
N MET A 480 25.63 -47.56 38.86
CA MET A 480 26.17 -47.91 40.17
C MET A 480 25.72 -49.31 40.60
N LYS A 481 26.67 -50.07 41.15
CA LYS A 481 26.43 -51.38 41.77
C LYS A 481 26.89 -51.28 43.22
N GLY A 482 26.09 -50.64 44.06
CA GLY A 482 26.42 -50.31 45.45
C GLY A 482 26.37 -48.81 45.75
N THR A 483 26.81 -48.43 46.95
CA THR A 483 26.77 -47.03 47.41
C THR A 483 27.88 -46.19 46.80
N TRP A 484 27.71 -44.86 46.78
CA TRP A 484 28.73 -43.93 46.30
C TRP A 484 30.08 -44.09 47.00
N GLN A 485 30.07 -44.41 48.30
CA GLN A 485 31.28 -44.64 49.09
C GLN A 485 32.11 -45.84 48.60
N GLU A 486 31.44 -46.86 48.04
CA GLU A 486 32.05 -48.10 47.54
C GLU A 486 32.65 -47.95 46.13
N VAL A 487 32.51 -46.78 45.48
CA VAL A 487 33.05 -46.53 44.14
C VAL A 487 34.59 -46.32 44.19
N PRO A 488 35.39 -47.09 43.42
CA PRO A 488 36.84 -46.95 43.37
C PRO A 488 37.28 -45.54 42.95
N GLN A 489 38.34 -45.01 43.58
CA GLN A 489 38.84 -43.65 43.36
C GLN A 489 39.14 -43.35 41.88
N LYS A 490 39.69 -44.31 41.14
CA LYS A 490 40.01 -44.20 39.70
C LYS A 490 38.78 -44.00 38.80
N ASN A 491 37.62 -44.54 39.19
CA ASN A 491 36.39 -44.51 38.40
C ASN A 491 35.39 -43.44 38.90
N ARG A 492 35.72 -42.77 40.01
CA ARG A 492 34.82 -41.83 40.69
C ARG A 492 34.47 -40.64 39.80
N ILE A 493 35.44 -40.06 39.09
CA ILE A 493 35.23 -38.91 38.20
C ILE A 493 34.26 -39.25 37.06
N TRP A 494 34.52 -40.35 36.33
CA TRP A 494 33.65 -40.79 35.23
C TRP A 494 32.21 -41.06 35.72
N LYS A 495 32.05 -41.78 36.84
CA LYS A 495 30.73 -42.06 37.39
C LYS A 495 30.00 -40.80 37.88
N SER A 496 30.72 -39.83 38.47
CA SER A 496 30.17 -38.52 38.79
C SER A 496 29.65 -37.81 37.55
N THR A 497 30.43 -37.76 36.47
CA THR A 497 30.01 -37.11 35.22
C THR A 497 28.74 -37.74 34.68
N VAL A 498 28.65 -39.07 34.64
CA VAL A 498 27.46 -39.76 34.13
C VAL A 498 26.24 -39.52 35.03
N LEU A 499 26.40 -39.53 36.36
CA LEU A 499 25.32 -39.22 37.31
C LEU A 499 24.81 -37.78 37.17
N ILE A 500 25.72 -36.82 37.00
CA ILE A 500 25.38 -35.41 36.76
C ILE A 500 24.63 -35.29 35.43
N CYS A 501 25.11 -35.92 34.35
CA CYS A 501 24.41 -35.92 33.07
C CYS A 501 23.01 -36.53 33.19
N ALA A 502 22.85 -37.67 33.87
CA ALA A 502 21.55 -38.30 34.08
C ALA A 502 20.59 -37.42 34.90
N PHE A 503 21.10 -36.76 35.94
CA PHE A 503 20.33 -35.79 36.72
C PHE A 503 19.91 -34.59 35.87
N VAL A 504 20.82 -34.02 35.08
CA VAL A 504 20.54 -32.89 34.19
C VAL A 504 19.50 -33.27 33.13
N ILE A 505 19.60 -34.45 32.52
CA ILE A 505 18.59 -34.94 31.56
C ILE A 505 17.22 -35.05 32.24
N ALA A 506 17.14 -35.61 33.45
CA ALA A 506 15.89 -35.74 34.18
C ALA A 506 15.32 -34.37 34.60
N ALA A 507 16.17 -33.42 34.99
CA ALA A 507 15.77 -32.06 35.32
C ALA A 507 15.27 -31.29 34.08
N ILE A 508 15.94 -31.44 32.93
CA ILE A 508 15.49 -30.87 31.65
C ILE A 508 14.12 -31.44 31.26
N TYR A 509 13.93 -32.75 31.36
CA TYR A 509 12.63 -33.39 31.15
C TYR A 509 11.55 -32.78 32.04
N ASP A 510 11.83 -32.64 33.34
CA ASP A 510 10.91 -32.05 34.31
C ASP A 510 10.54 -30.60 33.96
N ILE A 511 11.50 -29.81 33.47
CA ILE A 511 11.29 -28.43 32.98
C ILE A 511 10.45 -28.42 31.70
N ILE A 512 10.73 -29.28 30.73
CA ILE A 512 9.97 -29.38 29.48
C ILE A 512 8.51 -29.70 29.77
N ILE A 513 8.22 -30.68 30.62
CA ILE A 513 6.83 -31.01 31.02
C ILE A 513 6.16 -29.81 31.69
N LYS A 514 6.89 -29.05 32.52
CA LYS A 514 6.34 -27.84 33.15
C LYS A 514 5.99 -26.76 32.12
N ILE A 515 6.86 -26.55 31.12
CA ILE A 515 6.60 -25.63 30.00
C ILE A 515 5.37 -26.08 29.22
N LEU A 516 5.26 -27.36 28.87
CA LEU A 516 4.12 -27.91 28.13
C LEU A 516 2.80 -27.76 28.91
N ASN A 517 2.81 -28.01 30.22
CA ASN A 517 1.63 -27.81 31.07
C ASN A 517 1.21 -26.33 31.13
N ALA A 518 2.17 -25.41 31.25
CA ALA A 518 1.89 -23.97 31.27
C ALA A 518 1.38 -23.47 29.91
N LEU A 519 1.92 -24.00 28.81
CA LEU A 519 1.44 -23.72 27.46
C LEU A 519 0.01 -24.24 27.26
N MET A 520 -0.27 -25.48 27.66
CA MET A 520 -1.61 -26.07 27.59
C MET A 520 -2.63 -25.26 28.40
N LEU A 521 -2.25 -24.79 29.59
CA LEU A 521 -3.10 -23.93 30.41
C LEU A 521 -3.40 -22.61 29.70
N SER A 522 -2.39 -22.02 29.07
CA SER A 522 -2.51 -20.78 28.30
C SER A 522 -3.42 -20.94 27.07
N ILE A 523 -3.24 -22.01 26.30
CA ILE A 523 -4.07 -22.32 25.13
C ILE A 523 -5.52 -22.48 25.57
N ASN A 524 -5.79 -23.31 26.57
CA ASN A 524 -7.16 -23.55 27.03
C ASN A 524 -7.80 -22.27 27.57
N THR A 525 -7.08 -21.51 28.37
CA THR A 525 -7.58 -20.23 28.90
C THR A 525 -7.93 -19.25 27.77
N PHE A 526 -7.09 -19.17 26.75
CA PHE A 526 -7.30 -18.29 25.60
C PHE A 526 -8.49 -18.71 24.74
N THR A 527 -8.62 -20.01 24.44
CA THR A 527 -9.64 -20.53 23.52
C THR A 527 -11.01 -20.72 24.17
N THR A 528 -11.06 -21.06 25.46
CA THR A 528 -12.33 -21.23 26.19
C THR A 528 -12.83 -19.93 26.80
N LEU A 529 -12.26 -18.78 26.41
CA LEU A 529 -12.66 -17.45 26.87
C LEU A 529 -12.50 -17.27 28.40
N GLY A 530 -11.64 -18.07 29.04
CA GLY A 530 -11.53 -18.13 30.49
C GLY A 530 -12.75 -18.76 31.19
N PHE A 531 -13.67 -19.38 30.45
CA PHE A 531 -14.78 -20.17 30.98
C PHE A 531 -14.39 -21.66 31.03
N GLY A 532 -14.76 -22.35 32.12
CA GLY A 532 -14.40 -23.75 32.40
C GLY A 532 -13.72 -23.94 33.77
N GLU A 533 -13.45 -25.19 34.16
CA GLU A 533 -12.63 -25.50 35.34
C GLU A 533 -11.17 -25.12 35.08
N ILE A 534 -10.82 -23.84 35.29
CA ILE A 534 -9.42 -23.41 35.18
C ILE A 534 -8.65 -24.01 36.36
N PRO A 535 -7.62 -24.84 36.13
CA PRO A 535 -6.88 -25.62 37.14
C PRO A 535 -5.93 -24.77 38.01
N ILE A 536 -6.31 -23.53 38.34
CA ILE A 536 -5.50 -22.59 39.13
C ILE A 536 -6.38 -21.88 40.16
N LYS A 537 -5.83 -21.73 41.38
CA LYS A 537 -6.49 -21.09 42.52
C LYS A 537 -5.74 -19.81 42.88
N GLY A 538 -6.44 -18.84 43.46
CA GLY A 538 -5.86 -17.57 43.92
C GLY A 538 -5.58 -16.57 42.80
N LEU A 539 -4.57 -15.72 42.98
CA LEU A 539 -4.20 -14.62 42.06
C LEU A 539 -4.06 -15.03 40.57
N PRO A 540 -3.44 -16.18 40.23
CA PRO A 540 -3.29 -16.60 38.83
C PRO A 540 -4.62 -16.80 38.10
N ARG A 541 -5.71 -17.08 38.84
CA ARG A 541 -7.04 -17.23 38.25
C ARG A 541 -7.53 -15.93 37.61
N TYR A 542 -7.23 -14.77 38.20
CA TYR A 542 -7.59 -13.48 37.61
C TYR A 542 -6.80 -13.19 36.33
N LEU A 543 -5.52 -13.60 36.29
CA LEU A 543 -4.72 -13.51 35.07
C LEU A 543 -5.30 -14.36 33.94
N ALA A 544 -5.82 -15.55 34.28
CA ALA A 544 -6.51 -16.38 33.30
C ALA A 544 -7.83 -15.79 32.81
N ILE A 545 -8.61 -15.15 33.66
CA ILE A 545 -9.81 -14.42 33.24
C ILE A 545 -9.44 -13.28 32.27
N ILE A 546 -8.39 -12.51 32.57
CA ILE A 546 -7.90 -11.43 31.69
C ILE A 546 -7.44 -12.00 30.35
N GLN A 547 -6.69 -13.10 30.35
CA GLN A 547 -6.27 -13.76 29.11
C GLN A 547 -7.48 -14.27 28.30
N GLY A 548 -8.47 -14.86 28.97
CA GLY A 548 -9.71 -15.32 28.35
C GLY A 548 -10.47 -14.18 27.68
N PHE A 549 -10.56 -13.02 28.33
CA PHE A 549 -11.15 -11.81 27.74
C PHE A 549 -10.38 -11.33 26.50
N ILE A 550 -9.05 -11.31 26.55
CA ILE A 550 -8.20 -10.97 25.38
C ILE A 550 -8.43 -11.98 24.25
N GLY A 551 -8.52 -13.27 24.57
CA GLY A 551 -8.79 -14.35 23.61
C GLY A 551 -10.15 -14.20 22.94
N TRP A 552 -11.20 -13.94 23.72
CA TRP A 552 -12.53 -13.64 23.21
C TRP A 552 -12.53 -12.48 22.22
N PHE A 553 -11.86 -11.40 22.60
CA PHE A 553 -11.77 -10.21 21.77
C PHE A 553 -11.04 -10.49 20.45
N MET A 554 -9.91 -11.20 20.49
CA MET A 554 -9.13 -11.52 19.29
C MET A 554 -9.81 -12.53 18.38
N LEU A 555 -10.48 -13.55 18.92
CA LEU A 555 -11.27 -14.49 18.13
C LEU A 555 -12.44 -13.80 17.44
N THR A 556 -13.03 -12.77 18.08
CA THR A 556 -14.09 -11.97 17.49
C THR A 556 -13.57 -11.12 16.33
N ILE A 557 -12.44 -10.42 16.49
CA ILE A 557 -11.80 -9.67 15.39
C ILE A 557 -11.46 -10.61 14.24
N PHE A 558 -10.85 -11.77 14.54
CA PHE A 558 -10.51 -12.75 13.53
C PHE A 558 -11.75 -13.21 12.76
N SER A 559 -12.83 -13.54 13.45
CA SER A 559 -14.09 -13.96 12.84
C SER A 559 -14.69 -12.87 11.96
N VAL A 560 -14.76 -11.63 12.44
CA VAL A 560 -15.28 -10.50 11.67
C VAL A 560 -14.40 -10.21 10.44
N SER A 561 -13.08 -10.24 10.60
CA SER A 561 -12.13 -10.06 9.49
C SER A 561 -12.28 -11.16 8.44
N LEU A 562 -12.37 -12.41 8.87
CA LEU A 562 -12.56 -13.57 7.99
C LEU A 562 -13.90 -13.50 7.25
N ILE A 563 -14.99 -13.21 7.96
CA ILE A 563 -16.32 -13.02 7.37
C ILE A 563 -16.29 -11.88 6.35
N SER A 564 -15.65 -10.75 6.69
CA SER A 564 -15.49 -9.63 5.76
C SER A 564 -14.67 -9.98 4.52
N GLN A 565 -13.76 -10.95 4.59
CA GLN A 565 -13.01 -11.44 3.43
C GLN A 565 -13.75 -12.52 2.64
N LEU A 566 -14.72 -13.20 3.25
CA LEU A 566 -15.56 -14.20 2.57
C LEU A 566 -16.76 -13.55 1.87
N LEU A 567 -17.25 -12.42 2.39
CA LEU A 567 -18.43 -11.70 1.87
C LEU A 567 -18.11 -10.64 0.81
N ASN A 568 -16.85 -10.18 0.74
CA ASN A 568 -16.35 -9.31 -0.34
C ASN A 568 -15.47 -10.13 -1.27
#